data_AF-A0AAW0KKK0-F1
#
_entry.id   AF-A0AAW0KKK0-F1
#
_cell.length_a   1.000
_cell.length_b   1.000
_cell.length_c   1.000
_cell.angle_alpha   90.00
_cell.angle_beta   90.00
_cell.angle_gamma   90.00
#
_symmetry.space_group_name_H-M   'P 1'
#
loop_
_entity.id
_entity.type
_entity.pdbx_description
1 polymer ?
#
loop_
_entity_poly.entity_id
_entity_poly.type
_entity_poly.pdbx_seq_one_letter_code
_entity_poly.pdbx_strand_id
1 'polypeptide(L)' 'MIVGLWCAHPDQNLRLSIRQAIQVLKFEVKVPNLPMQMPTPIYHVPIPPVVNSSKPVLTTSLQEVIS' A
#
# COMPACT_ATOMS: atom_id res chain seq x y z
N MET A 1 15.47 4.21 -12.97
CA MET A 1 15.64 4.39 -11.51
C MET A 1 14.95 3.23 -10.79
N ILE A 2 15.71 2.25 -10.24
CA ILE A 2 15.15 0.99 -9.69
C ILE A 2 14.53 1.17 -8.30
N VAL A 3 15.14 2.02 -7.45
CA VAL A 3 14.68 2.25 -6.07
C VAL A 3 13.25 2.83 -6.04
N GLY A 4 12.94 3.79 -6.92
CA GLY A 4 11.60 4.37 -7.00
C GLY A 4 10.51 3.35 -7.35
N LEU A 5 10.84 2.37 -8.21
CA LEU A 5 9.92 1.32 -8.62
C LEU A 5 9.61 0.35 -7.46
N TRP A 6 10.62 0.02 -6.64
CA TRP A 6 10.45 -0.75 -5.41
C TRP A 6 9.59 -0.03 -4.37
N CYS A 7 9.77 1.27 -4.20
CA CYS A 7 8.95 2.06 -3.27
C CYS A 7 7.47 2.10 -3.66
N ALA A 8 7.15 1.86 -4.94
CA ALA A 8 5.79 1.85 -5.47
C ALA A 8 5.10 0.47 -5.43
N HIS A 9 5.71 -0.54 -4.81
CA HIS A 9 5.18 -1.91 -4.78
C HIS A 9 3.74 -1.99 -4.21
N PRO A 10 2.81 -2.76 -4.79
CA PRO A 10 1.43 -2.82 -4.28
C PRO A 10 1.35 -3.41 -2.86
N ASP A 11 2.14 -4.43 -2.56
CA ASP A 11 2.29 -4.98 -1.21
C ASP A 11 3.19 -4.08 -0.35
N GLN A 12 2.67 -3.62 0.79
CA GLN A 12 3.37 -2.77 1.75
C GLN A 12 4.59 -3.45 2.38
N ASN A 13 4.56 -4.77 2.54
CA ASN A 13 5.67 -5.53 3.14
C ASN A 13 6.88 -5.62 2.21
N LEU A 14 6.64 -5.50 0.91
CA LEU A 14 7.68 -5.54 -0.13
C LEU A 14 8.14 -4.14 -0.55
N ARG A 15 7.48 -3.06 -0.07
CA ARG A 15 7.97 -1.68 -0.26
C ARG A 15 9.24 -1.49 0.56
N LEU A 16 10.28 -0.93 -0.07
CA LEU A 16 11.45 -0.48 0.68
C LEU A 16 11.05 0.63 1.66
N SER A 17 11.48 0.50 2.92
CA SER A 17 11.37 1.61 3.87
C SER A 17 12.21 2.80 3.40
N ILE A 18 11.84 4.01 3.81
CA ILE A 18 12.59 5.22 3.45
C ILE A 18 14.07 5.13 3.85
N ARG A 19 14.36 4.51 5.00
CA ARG A 19 15.74 4.31 5.49
C ARG A 19 16.54 3.40 4.56
N GLN A 20 15.97 2.27 4.15
CA GLN A 20 16.61 1.34 3.22
C GLN A 20 16.79 1.98 1.85
N ALA A 21 15.79 2.72 1.36
CA ALA A 21 15.88 3.43 0.09
C ALA A 21 17.06 4.43 0.08
N ILE A 22 17.26 5.18 1.18
CA ILE A 22 18.40 6.10 1.32
C ILE A 22 19.72 5.33 1.28
N GLN A 23 19.85 4.23 2.03
CA GLN A 23 21.11 3.46 2.05
C GLN A 23 21.45 2.86 0.67
N VAL A 24 20.44 2.37 -0.07
CA VAL A 24 20.61 1.89 -1.45
C VAL A 24 21.00 3.03 -2.40
N LEU A 25 20.39 4.21 -2.25
CA LEU A 25 20.75 5.41 -3.02
C LEU A 25 22.16 5.92 -2.72
N LYS A 26 22.64 5.71 -1.49
CA LYS A 26 24.03 5.99 -1.07
C LYS A 26 25.00 4.88 -1.47
N PHE A 27 24.55 3.82 -2.14
CA PHE A 27 25.34 2.63 -2.50
C PHE A 27 25.98 1.92 -1.29
N GLU A 28 25.43 2.10 -0.09
CA GLU A 28 25.90 1.44 1.14
C GLU A 28 25.41 -0.01 1.23
N VAL A 29 24.36 -0.35 0.49
CA VAL A 29 23.76 -1.69 0.45
C VAL A 29 23.48 -2.10 -1.00
N LYS A 30 23.43 -3.41 -1.23
CA LYS A 30 23.12 -3.97 -2.54
C LYS A 30 21.73 -3.51 -3.02
N VAL A 31 21.65 -3.12 -4.29
CA VAL A 31 20.38 -2.80 -4.95
C VAL A 31 19.51 -4.07 -4.99
N PRO A 32 18.23 -3.99 -4.56
CA PRO A 32 17.35 -5.15 -4.58
C PRO A 32 17.04 -5.59 -6.01
N ASN A 33 17.04 -6.91 -6.25
CA ASN A 33 16.74 -7.51 -7.56
C ASN A 33 15.24 -7.42 -7.83
N LEU A 34 14.83 -6.45 -8.65
CA LEU A 34 13.44 -6.31 -9.02
C LEU A 34 13.06 -7.37 -10.08
N PRO A 35 11.91 -8.06 -9.96
CA PRO A 35 11.39 -8.88 -11.04
C PRO A 35 11.16 -8.03 -12.30
N MET A 36 11.36 -8.63 -13.48
CA MET A 36 11.20 -7.95 -14.77
C MET A 36 9.72 -7.62 -15.07
N GLN A 37 8.80 -8.33 -14.41
CA GLN A 37 7.36 -8.17 -14.54
C GLN A 37 6.78 -7.64 -13.23
N MET A 38 5.94 -6.60 -13.30
CA MET A 38 5.26 -6.08 -12.12
C MET A 38 4.25 -7.11 -11.60
N PRO A 39 4.22 -7.38 -10.28
CA PRO A 39 3.21 -8.25 -9.71
C PRO A 39 1.83 -7.60 -9.81
N THR A 40 0.81 -8.41 -10.12
CA THR A 40 -0.58 -7.97 -10.13
C THR A 40 -0.97 -7.48 -8.73
N PRO A 41 -1.46 -6.24 -8.58
CA PRO A 41 -1.93 -5.75 -7.30
C PRO A 41 -3.06 -6.63 -6.76
N ILE A 42 -2.86 -7.19 -5.56
CA ILE A 42 -3.90 -7.90 -4.83
C ILE A 42 -4.52 -6.91 -3.87
N TYR A 43 -5.69 -6.38 -4.22
CA TYR A 43 -6.48 -5.56 -3.31
C TYR A 43 -7.37 -6.49 -2.50
N HIS A 44 -7.11 -6.62 -1.21
CA HIS A 44 -8.05 -7.26 -0.30
C HIS A 44 -9.33 -6.42 -0.29
N VAL A 45 -10.38 -6.92 -0.94
CA VAL A 45 -11.73 -6.37 -0.79
C VAL A 45 -12.19 -6.75 0.61
N PRO A 46 -12.46 -5.77 1.50
CA PRO A 46 -13.06 -6.09 2.79
C PRO A 46 -14.38 -6.80 2.52
N ILE A 47 -14.51 -8.06 2.97
CA ILE A 47 -15.78 -8.76 2.91
C ILE A 47 -16.73 -7.98 3.81
N PRO A 48 -17.83 -7.41 3.29
CA PRO A 48 -18.79 -6.75 4.16
C PRO A 48 -19.33 -7.80 5.13
N PRO A 49 -19.49 -7.48 6.43
CA PRO A 49 -20.13 -8.40 7.36
C PRO A 49 -21.49 -8.80 6.77
N VAL A 50 -21.79 -10.10 6.76
CA VAL A 50 -23.10 -10.61 6.31
C VAL A 50 -24.17 -10.03 7.24
N VAL A 51 -24.75 -8.92 6.82
CA VAL A 51 -25.85 -8.29 7.54
C VAL A 51 -27.11 -9.07 7.16
N ASN A 52 -27.62 -9.89 8.07
CA ASN A 52 -28.94 -10.48 7.92
C ASN A 52 -29.94 -9.33 7.71
N SER A 53 -30.78 -9.44 6.67
CA SER A 53 -31.59 -8.36 6.11
C SER A 53 -32.45 -7.63 7.16
N SER A 54 -31.92 -6.53 7.71
CA SER A 54 -32.70 -5.43 8.26
C SER A 54 -31.91 -4.11 8.17
N LYS A 55 -31.94 -3.50 6.98
CA LYS A 55 -31.59 -2.10 6.62
C LYS A 55 -30.12 -1.66 6.84
N PRO A 56 -29.47 -0.98 5.86
CA PRO A 56 -28.14 -0.43 6.06
C PRO A 56 -28.24 0.88 6.85
N VAL A 57 -27.71 0.89 8.07
CA VAL A 57 -27.49 2.13 8.83
C VAL A 57 -26.17 2.74 8.34
N LEU A 58 -26.26 3.76 7.50
CA LEU A 58 -25.14 4.60 7.09
C LEU A 58 -24.69 5.45 8.29
N THR A 59 -23.71 4.97 9.07
CA THR A 59 -23.02 5.79 10.07
C THR A 59 -21.98 6.68 9.40
N THR A 60 -22.45 7.87 9.02
CA THR A 60 -21.81 9.18 9.26
C THR A 60 -20.31 9.17 9.61
N SER A 61 -19.49 9.63 8.69
CA SER A 61 -18.22 10.31 8.99
C SER A 61 -17.92 11.34 7.90
N LEU A 62 -18.78 12.34 7.80
CA LEU A 62 -18.47 13.67 7.24
C LEU A 62 -19.10 14.73 8.16
N GLN A 63 -18.60 14.77 9.39
CA GLN A 63 -18.80 15.86 10.35
C GLN A 63 -17.44 16.16 10.98
N GLU A 64 -16.54 16.69 10.16
CA GLU A 64 -15.61 17.72 10.61
C GLU A 64 -15.17 18.51 9.35
N VAL A 65 -14.95 19.81 9.51
CA VAL A 65 -14.70 20.83 8.46
C VAL A 65 -15.96 21.46 7.85
N ILE A 66 -16.80 22.06 8.69
CA ILE A 66 -17.09 23.51 8.56
C ILE A 66 -17.05 24.10 9.99
N SER A 67 -16.00 24.86 10.28
CA SER A 67 -16.06 26.08 11.10
C SER A 67 -15.06 27.09 10.55
#